data_AF-A0A5U3LYU6-F1
#
_entry.id   AF-A0A5U3LYU6-F1
#
_cell.length_a   1.000
_cell.length_b   1.000
_cell.length_c   1.000
_cell.angle_alpha   90.00
_cell.angle_beta   90.00
_cell.angle_gamma   90.00
#
_symmetry.space_group_name_H-M   'P 1'
#
loop_
_entity.id
_entity.type
_entity.pdbx_description
1 polymer ?
#
loop_
_entity_poly.entity_id
_entity_poly.type
_entity_poly.pdbx_seq_one_letter_code
_entity_poly.pdbx_strand_id
1 'polypeptide(L)'
;MYQRCFDSAAETIFEQDKTPRFSRFVISDDPNWESGHHMHDNETELIYVKKGIARLIIDSSLYVAHADDIVVVERGRLHAVASDSNSPATTYTCALYGFCFPGWEENQLLQSHSCPVVSVVQGKEVIKSIFNELSVLLPQGKNVLASSVYDAFAYTLTALYYENFKNAYRSEQGYIKKDVLIKDVLVYLNNNYREKITLDQLSKKFRASVS
;
A
#
# COMPACT_ATOMS: atom_id res chain seq x y z
N MET A 1 2.87 4.35 39.92
CA MET A 1 1.68 4.63 39.09
C MET A 1 2.04 5.76 38.16
N TYR A 2 2.02 5.54 36.84
CA TYR A 2 2.20 6.61 35.85
C TYR A 2 0.82 7.00 35.34
N GLN A 3 0.49 8.28 35.39
CA GLN A 3 -0.76 8.84 34.90
C GLN A 3 -0.41 10.11 34.12
N ARG A 4 -0.96 10.24 32.92
CA ARG A 4 -0.88 11.46 32.11
C ARG A 4 -2.31 11.87 31.76
N CYS A 5 -2.65 13.12 32.04
CA CYS A 5 -3.86 13.74 31.53
C CYS A 5 -3.60 14.24 30.10
N PHE A 6 -4.58 14.09 29.22
CA PHE A 6 -4.51 14.63 27.87
C PHE A 6 -5.05 16.05 27.87
N ASP A 7 -4.21 17.02 27.49
CA ASP A 7 -4.62 18.40 27.26
C ASP A 7 -5.11 18.56 25.81
N SER A 8 -6.01 19.53 25.55
CA SER A 8 -6.65 19.73 24.24
C SER A 8 -5.73 20.29 23.15
N ALA A 9 -4.50 20.70 23.47
CA ALA A 9 -3.50 21.20 22.53
C ALA A 9 -2.72 20.05 21.86
N ALA A 10 -3.44 19.07 21.30
CA ALA A 10 -2.81 17.99 20.54
C ALA A 10 -2.43 18.49 19.14
N GLU A 11 -1.16 18.30 18.75
CA GLU A 11 -0.76 18.44 17.35
C GLU A 11 -1.57 17.44 16.50
N THR A 12 -2.28 17.96 15.50
CA THR A 12 -3.04 17.12 14.57
C THR A 12 -2.11 16.65 13.47
N ILE A 13 -2.03 15.34 13.27
CA ILE A 13 -1.21 14.76 12.19
C ILE A 13 -1.82 15.03 10.80
N PHE A 14 -3.15 15.15 10.71
CA PHE A 14 -3.88 15.44 9.48
C PHE A 14 -4.45 16.85 9.48
N GLU A 15 -4.72 17.38 8.29
CA GLU A 15 -5.52 18.59 8.11
C GLU A 15 -6.96 18.40 8.60
N GLN A 16 -7.63 19.50 8.94
CA GLN A 16 -9.01 19.47 9.45
C GLN A 16 -9.95 18.78 8.44
N ASP A 17 -10.75 17.83 8.94
CA ASP A 17 -11.70 17.02 8.15
C ASP A 17 -11.07 16.15 7.03
N LYS A 18 -9.74 16.04 6.99
CA LYS A 18 -8.97 15.24 6.03
C LYS A 18 -8.34 14.02 6.71
N THR A 19 -9.19 13.16 7.28
CA THR A 19 -8.77 11.94 7.98
C THR A 19 -8.99 10.68 7.12
N PRO A 20 -8.11 9.68 7.24
CA PRO A 20 -8.15 8.48 6.42
C PRO A 20 -9.38 7.61 6.69
N ARG A 21 -9.90 6.98 5.64
CA ARG A 21 -10.97 5.97 5.70
C ARG A 21 -10.57 4.75 4.89
N PHE A 22 -10.97 3.57 5.36
CA PHE A 22 -10.82 2.35 4.56
C PHE A 22 -11.82 2.35 3.40
N SER A 23 -11.36 2.02 2.20
CA SER A 23 -12.22 1.65 1.08
C SER A 23 -12.27 0.13 0.87
N ARG A 24 -11.18 -0.57 1.20
CA ARG A 24 -11.05 -2.01 0.96
C ARG A 24 -10.08 -2.66 1.93
N PHE A 25 -10.35 -3.93 2.24
CA PHE A 25 -9.46 -4.82 2.96
C PHE A 25 -9.29 -6.13 2.19
N VAL A 26 -8.07 -6.65 2.09
CA VAL A 26 -7.76 -7.91 1.40
C VAL A 26 -6.87 -8.77 2.28
N ILE A 27 -7.21 -10.05 2.35
CA ILE A 27 -6.34 -11.11 2.88
C ILE A 27 -5.83 -11.91 1.68
N SER A 28 -4.52 -12.07 1.58
CA SER A 28 -3.89 -12.93 0.58
C SER A 28 -3.05 -13.97 1.29
N ASP A 29 -3.51 -15.22 1.29
CA ASP A 29 -2.93 -16.32 2.06
C ASP A 29 -2.76 -17.64 1.28
N ASP A 30 -3.21 -17.70 0.02
CA ASP A 30 -2.91 -18.83 -0.87
C ASP A 30 -1.40 -18.87 -1.23
N PRO A 31 -0.69 -20.00 -1.09
CA PRO A 31 0.75 -20.03 -1.29
C PRO A 31 1.27 -19.49 -2.63
N ASN A 32 0.46 -19.53 -3.69
CA ASN A 32 0.79 -19.11 -5.04
C ASN A 32 0.00 -17.86 -5.49
N TRP A 33 -0.58 -17.08 -4.57
CA TRP A 33 -1.33 -15.89 -4.93
C TRP A 33 -0.44 -14.84 -5.61
N GLU A 34 -1.02 -14.17 -6.60
CA GLU A 34 -0.50 -12.96 -7.21
C GLU A 34 -1.65 -11.99 -7.47
N SER A 35 -1.42 -10.69 -7.28
CA SER A 35 -2.44 -9.66 -7.53
C SER A 35 -2.60 -9.34 -9.02
N GLY A 36 -1.61 -9.70 -9.85
CA GLY A 36 -1.42 -9.12 -11.18
C GLY A 36 -1.02 -7.63 -11.14
N HIS A 37 -0.65 -7.09 -12.30
CA HIS A 37 -0.32 -5.68 -12.45
C HIS A 37 -1.59 -4.82 -12.51
N HIS A 38 -1.67 -3.82 -11.63
CA HIS A 38 -2.79 -2.91 -11.56
C HIS A 38 -2.40 -1.57 -10.93
N MET A 39 -3.34 -0.63 -10.92
CA MET A 39 -3.17 0.71 -10.37
C MET A 39 -4.49 1.21 -9.76
N HIS A 40 -4.39 1.98 -8.68
CA HIS A 40 -5.52 2.65 -8.04
C HIS A 40 -5.33 4.17 -8.14
N ASP A 41 -6.30 4.87 -8.73
CA ASP A 41 -6.15 6.31 -8.97
C ASP A 41 -6.21 7.15 -7.69
N ASN A 42 -7.03 6.71 -6.71
CA ASN A 42 -7.38 7.51 -5.54
C ASN A 42 -7.01 6.85 -4.20
N GLU A 43 -6.53 5.61 -4.21
CA GLU A 43 -6.29 4.86 -2.98
C GLU A 43 -4.79 4.67 -2.73
N THR A 44 -4.38 4.81 -1.47
CA THR A 44 -3.06 4.40 -1.01
C THR A 44 -3.20 3.10 -0.22
N GLU A 45 -2.42 2.09 -0.58
CA GLU A 45 -2.45 0.78 0.08
C GLU A 45 -1.41 0.68 1.20
N LEU A 46 -1.86 0.21 2.35
CA LEU A 46 -1.02 -0.20 3.48
C LEU A 46 -1.01 -1.72 3.56
N ILE A 47 0.15 -2.33 3.40
CA ILE A 47 0.30 -3.79 3.41
C ILE A 47 1.16 -4.20 4.62
N TYR A 48 0.65 -5.12 5.43
CA TYR A 48 1.42 -5.80 6.47
C TYR A 48 1.71 -7.23 6.05
N VAL A 49 2.99 -7.62 6.08
CA VAL A 49 3.42 -8.99 5.79
C VAL A 49 3.37 -9.80 7.09
N LYS A 50 2.30 -10.57 7.29
CA LYS A 50 2.12 -11.39 8.48
C LYS A 50 3.11 -12.55 8.55
N LYS A 51 3.43 -13.14 7.41
CA LYS A 51 4.26 -14.35 7.29
C LYS A 51 4.90 -14.39 5.90
N GLY A 52 6.06 -15.05 5.81
CA GLY A 52 6.70 -15.40 4.55
C GLY A 52 7.40 -14.21 3.88
N ILE A 53 7.52 -14.28 2.56
CA ILE A 53 8.17 -13.26 1.74
C ILE A 53 7.22 -12.81 0.64
N ALA A 54 6.87 -11.52 0.65
CA ALA A 54 6.11 -10.88 -0.42
C ALA A 54 7.07 -10.19 -1.40
N ARG A 55 6.89 -10.46 -2.70
CA ARG A 55 7.60 -9.79 -3.79
C ARG A 55 6.71 -8.71 -4.37
N LEU A 56 7.27 -7.52 -4.55
CA LEU A 56 6.53 -6.38 -5.06
C LEU A 56 7.24 -5.80 -6.27
N ILE A 57 6.46 -5.46 -7.29
CA ILE A 57 6.91 -4.60 -8.37
C ILE A 57 6.14 -3.30 -8.22
N ILE A 58 6.81 -2.17 -8.02
CA ILE A 58 6.19 -0.84 -7.93
C ILE A 58 6.95 0.09 -8.88
N ASP A 59 6.25 0.63 -9.89
CA ASP A 59 6.85 1.47 -10.94
C ASP A 59 8.12 0.84 -11.54
N SER A 60 8.03 -0.44 -11.91
CA SER A 60 9.12 -1.25 -12.49
C SER A 60 10.31 -1.55 -11.58
N SER A 61 10.27 -1.12 -10.32
CA SER A 61 11.28 -1.45 -9.31
C SER A 61 10.83 -2.66 -8.49
N LEU A 62 11.74 -3.60 -8.28
CA LEU A 62 11.49 -4.79 -7.46
C LEU A 62 11.79 -4.49 -5.98
N TYR A 63 10.89 -4.89 -5.11
CA TYR A 63 11.07 -4.87 -3.66
C TYR A 63 10.73 -6.24 -3.09
N VAL A 64 11.32 -6.53 -1.94
CA VAL A 64 11.09 -7.76 -1.18
C VAL A 64 10.75 -7.35 0.24
N ALA A 65 9.60 -7.80 0.73
CA ALA A 65 9.15 -7.59 2.10
C ALA A 65 9.07 -8.93 2.83
N HIS A 66 9.62 -8.99 4.03
CA HIS A 66 9.63 -10.18 4.87
C HIS A 66 8.55 -10.08 5.93
N ALA A 67 8.28 -11.19 6.64
CA ALA A 67 7.40 -11.18 7.80
C ALA A 67 7.76 -10.04 8.77
N ASP A 68 6.72 -9.36 9.25
CA ASP A 68 6.76 -8.15 10.07
C ASP A 68 7.23 -6.85 9.38
N ASP A 69 7.55 -6.87 8.08
CA ASP A 69 7.69 -5.64 7.31
C ASP A 69 6.31 -5.05 6.97
N ILE A 70 6.31 -3.73 6.75
CA ILE A 70 5.17 -2.98 6.22
C ILE A 70 5.53 -2.36 4.87
N VAL A 71 4.52 -2.21 4.03
CA VAL A 71 4.65 -1.64 2.68
C VAL A 71 3.62 -0.55 2.48
N VAL A 72 4.01 0.53 1.80
CA VAL A 72 3.09 1.53 1.26
C VAL A 72 3.15 1.51 -0.26
N VAL A 73 1.98 1.44 -0.88
CA VAL A 73 1.82 1.71 -2.32
C VAL A 73 0.97 2.96 -2.48
N GLU A 74 1.62 4.03 -2.92
CA GLU A 74 0.96 5.32 -3.20
C GLU A 74 -0.08 5.20 -4.30
N ARG A 75 -1.10 6.06 -4.23
CA ARG A 75 -2.05 6.27 -5.34
C ARG A 75 -1.33 6.53 -6.67
N GLY A 76 -1.92 6.07 -7.76
CA GLY A 76 -1.40 6.24 -9.12
C GLY A 76 -0.10 5.49 -9.41
N ARG A 77 0.35 4.59 -8.53
CA ARG A 77 1.51 3.73 -8.78
C ARG A 77 1.05 2.43 -9.41
N LEU A 78 1.64 2.08 -10.54
CA LEU A 78 1.46 0.76 -11.14
C LEU A 78 2.23 -0.25 -10.30
N HIS A 79 1.54 -1.31 -9.84
CA HIS A 79 2.16 -2.30 -8.99
C HIS A 79 1.59 -3.71 -9.15
N ALA A 80 2.36 -4.68 -8.65
CA ALA A 80 1.94 -6.06 -8.45
C ALA A 80 2.58 -6.59 -7.17
N VAL A 81 1.85 -7.45 -6.46
CA VAL A 81 2.31 -8.12 -5.23
C VAL A 81 2.08 -9.62 -5.41
N ALA A 82 3.06 -10.42 -5.03
CA ALA A 82 2.97 -11.88 -5.13
C ALA A 82 3.65 -12.57 -3.95
N SER A 83 3.14 -13.77 -3.63
CA SER A 83 3.76 -14.70 -2.70
C SER A 83 5.06 -15.27 -3.28
N ASP A 84 6.11 -15.41 -2.47
CA ASP A 84 7.33 -16.13 -2.87
C ASP A 84 7.10 -17.65 -2.87
N SER A 85 7.45 -18.31 -3.97
CA SER A 85 7.29 -19.77 -4.14
C SER A 85 8.02 -20.63 -3.10
N ASN A 86 9.15 -20.16 -2.55
CA ASN A 86 9.94 -20.90 -1.56
C ASN A 86 9.57 -20.50 -0.12
N SER A 87 9.05 -19.30 0.08
CA SER A 87 8.59 -18.80 1.38
C SER A 87 7.23 -18.13 1.27
N PRO A 88 6.14 -18.94 1.15
CA PRO A 88 4.82 -18.40 0.85
C PRO A 88 4.33 -17.37 1.85
N ALA A 89 3.79 -16.27 1.34
CA ALA A 89 3.42 -15.11 2.11
C ALA A 89 1.94 -15.09 2.50
N THR A 90 1.68 -14.57 3.70
CA THR A 90 0.37 -14.07 4.08
C THR A 90 0.46 -12.56 4.26
N THR A 91 -0.32 -11.81 3.48
CA THR A 91 -0.39 -10.35 3.59
C THR A 91 -1.80 -9.89 3.94
N TYR A 92 -1.85 -8.78 4.67
CA TYR A 92 -3.06 -8.03 4.91
C TYR A 92 -2.92 -6.65 4.30
N THR A 93 -3.86 -6.27 3.44
CA THR A 93 -3.84 -4.99 2.72
C THR A 93 -5.07 -4.17 3.07
N CYS A 94 -4.86 -2.94 3.52
CA CYS A 94 -5.89 -1.91 3.63
C CYS A 94 -5.70 -0.86 2.54
N ALA A 95 -6.72 -0.56 1.75
CA ALA A 95 -6.73 0.60 0.87
C ALA A 95 -7.41 1.78 1.58
N LEU A 96 -6.78 2.96 1.49
CA LEU A 96 -7.18 4.18 2.19
C LEU A 96 -7.39 5.35 1.26
N TYR A 97 -8.27 6.26 1.66
CA TYR A 97 -8.50 7.54 0.98
C TYR A 97 -8.97 8.64 1.95
N GLY A 98 -9.02 9.88 1.47
CA GLY A 98 -9.59 11.05 2.14
C GLY A 98 -8.67 11.74 3.15
N PHE A 99 -7.39 11.36 3.23
CA PHE A 99 -6.46 11.93 4.20
C PHE A 99 -5.52 12.97 3.61
N CYS A 100 -5.06 13.91 4.41
CA CYS A 100 -4.05 14.88 4.00
C CYS A 100 -3.17 15.25 5.20
N PHE A 101 -1.85 15.09 5.08
CA PHE A 101 -0.91 15.67 6.04
C PHE A 101 -0.70 17.16 5.71
N PRO A 102 -0.49 18.04 6.71
CA PRO A 102 -0.25 19.46 6.46
C PRO A 102 0.87 19.69 5.43
N GLY A 103 0.53 20.34 4.31
CA GLY A 103 1.48 20.67 3.23
C GLY A 103 1.82 19.53 2.26
N TRP A 104 1.08 18.43 2.31
CA TRP A 104 1.24 17.29 1.40
C TRP A 104 0.05 17.20 0.43
N GLU A 105 0.16 16.34 -0.59
CA GLU A 105 -0.99 16.04 -1.42
C GLU A 105 -1.97 15.09 -0.69
N GLU A 106 -3.25 15.18 -1.03
CA GLU A 106 -4.26 14.24 -0.54
C GLU A 106 -3.85 12.78 -0.82
N ASN A 107 -4.11 11.87 0.11
CA ASN A 107 -3.77 10.45 0.06
C ASN A 107 -2.27 10.14 -0.08
N GLN A 108 -1.37 11.11 0.04
CA GLN A 108 0.06 10.89 0.00
C GLN A 108 0.61 10.53 1.38
N LEU A 109 1.40 9.47 1.50
CA LEU A 109 2.03 9.01 2.75
C LEU A 109 3.57 9.00 2.69
N LEU A 110 4.13 8.71 1.53
CA LEU A 110 5.57 8.63 1.28
C LEU A 110 6.13 9.95 0.78
N GLN A 111 7.33 10.28 1.26
CA GLN A 111 8.12 11.34 0.65
C GLN A 111 8.66 10.89 -0.71
N SER A 112 9.08 11.87 -1.50
CA SER A 112 9.81 11.58 -2.74
C SER A 112 11.05 10.77 -2.42
N HIS A 113 11.24 9.66 -3.13
CA HIS A 113 12.36 8.72 -2.94
C HIS A 113 12.34 7.91 -1.63
N SER A 114 11.23 7.85 -0.89
CA SER A 114 11.12 6.90 0.23
C SER A 114 11.15 5.45 -0.26
N CYS A 115 11.76 4.57 0.54
CA CYS A 115 11.64 3.13 0.32
C CYS A 115 10.20 2.73 0.65
N PRO A 116 9.47 2.06 -0.25
CA PRO A 116 8.08 1.68 0.00
C PRO A 116 7.95 0.47 0.92
N VAL A 117 9.07 -0.14 1.33
CA VAL A 117 9.13 -1.28 2.25
C VAL A 117 10.04 -0.90 3.42
N VAL A 118 9.56 -1.09 4.65
CA VAL A 118 10.39 -0.95 5.86
C VAL A 118 10.04 -2.01 6.89
N SER A 119 11.01 -2.35 7.73
CA SER A 119 10.73 -3.05 8.98
C SER A 119 10.10 -2.10 9.99
N VAL A 120 9.08 -2.57 10.71
CA VAL A 120 8.37 -1.76 11.68
C VAL A 120 9.28 -1.40 12.86
N VAL A 121 9.45 -0.11 13.12
CA VAL A 121 10.17 0.45 14.26
C VAL A 121 9.20 0.87 15.37
N GLN A 122 8.09 1.50 15.01
CA GLN A 122 7.12 2.04 15.97
C GLN A 122 5.75 1.37 15.83
N GLY A 123 5.16 0.99 16.96
CA GLY A 123 3.78 0.50 17.01
C GLY A 123 3.58 -0.90 16.45
N LYS A 124 4.62 -1.73 16.35
CA LYS A 124 4.57 -3.10 15.79
C LYS A 124 3.37 -3.93 16.27
N GLU A 125 3.22 -4.07 17.59
CA GLU A 125 2.12 -4.86 18.14
C GLU A 125 0.75 -4.23 17.87
N VAL A 126 0.66 -2.89 17.83
CA VAL A 126 -0.59 -2.18 17.52
C VAL A 126 -1.01 -2.43 16.07
N ILE A 127 -0.08 -2.26 15.12
CA ILE A 127 -0.31 -2.54 13.69
C ILE A 127 -0.78 -3.98 13.54
N LYS A 128 -0.03 -4.93 14.10
CA LYS A 128 -0.35 -6.36 14.04
C LYS A 128 -1.72 -6.68 14.64
N SER A 129 -2.05 -6.12 15.81
CA SER A 129 -3.35 -6.33 16.45
C SER A 129 -4.49 -5.78 15.61
N ILE A 130 -4.39 -4.57 15.06
CA ILE A 130 -5.43 -3.99 14.22
C ILE A 130 -5.66 -4.85 12.97
N PHE A 131 -4.59 -5.25 12.27
CA PHE A 131 -4.70 -6.08 11.09
C PHE A 131 -5.28 -7.47 11.39
N ASN A 132 -4.87 -8.10 12.50
CA ASN A 132 -5.45 -9.37 12.93
C ASN A 132 -6.94 -9.23 13.25
N GLU A 133 -7.34 -8.16 13.95
CA GLU A 133 -8.74 -7.90 14.28
C GLU A 133 -9.58 -7.73 13.01
N LEU A 134 -9.13 -6.89 12.06
CA LEU A 134 -9.76 -6.74 10.75
C LEU A 134 -9.89 -8.08 10.01
N SER A 135 -8.85 -8.92 10.07
CA SER A 135 -8.84 -10.23 9.40
C SER A 135 -9.84 -11.23 9.98
N VAL A 136 -10.21 -11.08 11.25
CA VAL A 136 -11.20 -11.95 11.90
C VAL A 136 -12.62 -11.42 11.68
N LEU A 137 -12.82 -10.10 11.75
CA LEU A 137 -14.14 -9.49 11.73
C LEU A 137 -14.72 -9.36 10.32
N LEU A 138 -13.95 -8.89 9.34
CA LEU A 138 -14.48 -8.53 8.02
C LEU A 138 -14.99 -9.74 7.21
N PRO A 139 -14.30 -10.91 7.19
CA PRO A 139 -14.81 -12.08 6.47
C PRO A 139 -16.14 -12.62 6.99
N GLN A 140 -16.56 -12.27 8.21
CA GLN A 140 -17.84 -12.71 8.78
C GLN A 140 -19.05 -12.02 8.13
N GLY A 141 -18.83 -11.05 7.23
CA GLY A 141 -19.88 -10.46 6.39
C GLY A 141 -20.94 -9.65 7.13
N LYS A 142 -20.75 -9.44 8.43
CA LYS A 142 -21.57 -8.56 9.26
C LYS A 142 -20.76 -7.32 9.56
N ASN A 143 -21.38 -6.16 9.49
CA ASN A 143 -20.77 -4.92 9.97
C ASN A 143 -20.76 -4.98 11.51
N VAL A 144 -19.86 -5.78 12.07
CA VAL A 144 -19.84 -6.13 13.51
C VAL A 144 -19.51 -4.89 14.36
N LEU A 145 -18.73 -3.96 13.80
CA LEU A 145 -18.32 -2.73 14.45
C LEU A 145 -18.98 -1.51 13.81
N ALA A 146 -19.14 -0.45 14.60
CA ALA A 146 -19.57 0.85 14.10
C ALA A 146 -18.50 1.44 13.16
N SER A 147 -18.93 2.23 12.16
CA SER A 147 -18.04 2.92 11.21
C SER A 147 -16.91 3.68 11.91
N SER A 148 -17.21 4.33 13.03
CA SER A 148 -16.24 5.08 13.82
C SER A 148 -15.06 4.26 14.33
N VAL A 149 -15.22 2.95 14.53
CA VAL A 149 -14.13 2.07 14.94
C VAL A 149 -13.20 1.78 13.77
N TYR A 150 -13.76 1.54 12.58
CA TYR A 150 -12.96 1.40 11.36
C TYR A 150 -12.24 2.70 11.00
N ASP A 151 -12.89 3.85 11.19
CA ASP A 151 -12.27 5.17 11.01
C ASP A 151 -11.12 5.36 12.00
N ALA A 152 -11.27 4.93 13.26
CA ALA A 152 -10.20 4.97 14.26
C ALA A 152 -9.03 4.02 13.91
N PHE A 153 -9.31 2.83 13.36
CA PHE A 153 -8.28 1.93 12.85
C PHE A 153 -7.56 2.52 11.64
N ALA A 154 -8.28 3.11 10.68
CA ALA A 154 -7.71 3.78 9.53
C ALA A 154 -6.79 4.94 9.97
N TYR A 155 -7.25 5.76 10.91
CA TYR A 155 -6.46 6.84 11.51
C TYR A 155 -5.17 6.30 12.13
N THR A 156 -5.30 5.29 12.99
CA THR A 156 -4.16 4.73 13.75
C THR A 156 -3.13 4.10 12.81
N LEU A 157 -3.57 3.28 11.84
CA LEU A 157 -2.67 2.66 10.87
C LEU A 157 -1.96 3.71 10.02
N THR A 158 -2.69 4.71 9.50
CA THR A 158 -2.10 5.75 8.66
C THR A 158 -1.04 6.55 9.42
N ALA A 159 -1.33 6.92 10.67
CA ALA A 159 -0.39 7.63 11.51
C ALA A 159 0.85 6.79 11.84
N LEU A 160 0.68 5.51 12.20
CA LEU A 160 1.82 4.64 12.49
C LEU A 160 2.66 4.35 11.23
N TYR A 161 2.03 4.16 10.07
CA TYR A 161 2.75 4.01 8.81
C TYR A 161 3.54 5.28 8.49
N TYR A 162 2.92 6.46 8.56
CA TYR A 162 3.61 7.73 8.37
C TYR A 162 4.86 7.85 9.27
N GLU A 163 4.73 7.54 10.56
CA GLU A 163 5.85 7.59 11.52
C GLU A 163 6.99 6.62 11.17
N ASN A 164 6.68 5.43 10.65
CA ASN A 164 7.68 4.47 10.22
C ASN A 164 8.34 4.86 8.89
N PHE A 165 7.62 5.55 8.00
CA PHE A 165 8.10 5.91 6.65
C PHE A 165 8.71 7.31 6.54
N LYS A 166 8.45 8.24 7.47
CA LYS A 166 8.95 9.63 7.40
C LYS A 166 10.47 9.76 7.34
N ASN A 167 11.20 8.73 7.79
CA ASN A 167 12.67 8.66 7.73
C ASN A 167 13.17 7.50 6.85
N ALA A 168 12.29 6.87 6.08
CA ALA A 168 12.61 5.71 5.25
C ALA A 168 13.22 6.14 3.91
N TYR A 169 14.43 6.68 3.94
CA TYR A 169 15.15 7.07 2.73
C TYR A 169 15.54 5.83 1.92
N ARG A 170 15.38 5.86 0.59
CA ARG A 170 16.04 4.87 -0.27
C ARG A 170 17.54 5.05 -0.15
N SER A 171 18.26 4.02 0.28
CA SER A 171 19.66 3.91 -0.14
C SER A 171 19.65 3.63 -1.65
N GLU A 172 20.54 4.26 -2.41
CA GLU A 172 20.61 4.15 -3.87
C GLU A 172 20.91 2.72 -4.40
N GLN A 173 20.88 1.70 -3.54
CA GLN A 173 21.18 0.30 -3.89
C GLN A 173 20.00 -0.49 -4.49
N GLY A 174 18.82 0.10 -4.63
CA GLY A 174 17.72 -0.51 -5.37
C GLY A 174 17.97 -0.42 -6.88
N TYR A 175 18.18 -1.55 -7.55
CA TYR A 175 18.28 -1.61 -9.01
C TYR A 175 16.99 -1.07 -9.66
N ILE A 176 17.03 0.17 -10.14
CA ILE A 176 15.94 0.77 -10.91
C ILE A 176 16.06 0.28 -12.35
N LYS A 177 15.29 -0.74 -12.72
CA LYS A 177 15.05 -1.05 -14.14
C LYS A 177 13.97 -0.09 -14.64
N LYS A 178 14.39 1.14 -14.98
CA LYS A 178 13.53 2.16 -15.61
C LYS A 178 13.29 1.76 -17.07
N ASP A 179 12.42 0.78 -17.28
CA ASP A 179 11.91 0.51 -18.61
C ASP A 179 10.60 1.28 -18.79
N VAL A 180 10.75 2.58 -19.07
CA VAL A 180 9.65 3.55 -19.19
C VAL A 180 8.59 3.03 -20.16
N LEU A 181 9.03 2.38 -21.25
CA LEU A 181 8.15 1.76 -22.23
C LEU A 181 7.25 0.67 -21.62
N ILE A 182 7.81 -0.22 -20.80
CA ILE A 182 7.04 -1.29 -20.14
C ILE A 182 6.01 -0.69 -19.19
N LYS A 183 6.40 0.31 -18.38
CA LYS A 183 5.47 1.01 -17.50
C LYS A 183 4.32 1.63 -18.29
N ASP A 184 4.62 2.36 -19.37
CA ASP A 184 3.62 3.06 -20.18
C ASP A 184 2.65 2.08 -20.86
N VAL A 185 3.17 0.95 -21.36
CA VAL A 185 2.35 -0.13 -21.92
C VAL A 185 1.42 -0.71 -20.85
N LEU A 186 1.93 -1.03 -19.66
CA LEU A 186 1.12 -1.60 -18.59
C LEU A 186 0.06 -0.63 -18.06
N VAL A 187 0.37 0.66 -17.91
CA VAL A 187 -0.60 1.70 -17.55
C VAL A 187 -1.71 1.81 -18.60
N TYR A 188 -1.35 1.77 -19.89
CA TYR A 188 -2.34 1.79 -20.96
C TYR A 188 -3.23 0.56 -20.97
N LEU A 189 -2.65 -0.63 -20.77
CA LEU A 189 -3.44 -1.86 -20.64
C LEU A 189 -4.40 -1.76 -19.44
N ASN A 190 -3.93 -1.29 -18.28
CA ASN A 190 -4.74 -1.09 -17.10
C ASN A 190 -5.92 -0.13 -17.36
N ASN A 191 -5.69 0.96 -18.08
CA ASN A 191 -6.74 1.96 -18.32
C ASN A 191 -7.71 1.57 -19.44
N ASN A 192 -7.34 0.62 -20.30
CA ASN A 192 -8.13 0.22 -21.47
C ASN A 192 -8.44 -1.29 -21.48
N TYR A 193 -8.36 -1.99 -20.34
CA TYR A 193 -8.44 -3.46 -20.25
C TYR A 193 -9.74 -4.07 -20.80
N ARG A 194 -10.80 -3.27 -20.92
CA ARG A 194 -12.10 -3.69 -21.48
C ARG A 194 -12.14 -3.63 -23.01
N GLU A 195 -11.15 -3.00 -23.64
CA GLU A 195 -11.07 -2.85 -25.08
C GLU A 195 -10.31 -4.01 -25.72
N LYS A 196 -10.64 -4.33 -26.98
CA LYS A 196 -9.85 -5.28 -27.77
C LYS A 196 -8.56 -4.59 -28.23
N ILE A 197 -7.48 -4.81 -27.49
CA ILE A 197 -6.15 -4.28 -27.78
C ILE A 197 -5.34 -5.32 -28.58
N THR A 198 -4.74 -4.90 -29.69
CA THR A 198 -3.86 -5.71 -30.54
C THR A 198 -2.40 -5.27 -30.42
N LEU A 199 -1.46 -6.17 -30.72
CA LEU A 199 -0.03 -5.84 -30.73
C LEU A 199 0.32 -4.73 -31.73
N ASP A 200 -0.38 -4.66 -32.88
CA ASP A 200 -0.21 -3.58 -33.88
C ASP A 200 -0.66 -2.20 -33.35
N GLN A 201 -1.70 -2.16 -32.49
CA GLN A 201 -2.11 -0.92 -31.84
C GLN A 201 -1.10 -0.48 -30.78
N LEU A 202 -0.58 -1.41 -29.98
CA LEU A 202 0.46 -1.11 -28.99
C LEU A 202 1.74 -0.63 -29.67
N SER A 203 2.19 -1.30 -30.75
CA SER A 203 3.39 -0.92 -31.50
C SER A 203 3.28 0.50 -32.07
N LYS A 204 2.13 0.85 -32.66
CA LYS A 204 1.85 2.21 -33.17
C LYS A 204 1.78 3.26 -32.05
N LYS A 205 1.11 2.95 -30.94
CA LYS A 205 0.93 3.86 -29.81
C LYS A 205 2.27 4.19 -29.14
N PHE A 206 3.10 3.18 -28.91
CA PHE A 206 4.33 3.28 -28.13
C PHE A 206 5.61 3.32 -28.96
N ARG A 207 5.48 3.30 -30.30
CA ARG A 207 6.62 3.27 -31.24
C ARG A 207 7.59 2.13 -30.96
N ALA A 208 7.06 0.99 -30.53
CA ALA A 208 7.81 -0.25 -30.29
C ALA A 208 7.74 -1.16 -31.54
N SER A 209 8.82 -1.85 -31.88
CA SER A 209 8.82 -2.78 -33.03
C SER A 209 8.10 -4.07 -32.69
N VAL A 210 7.29 -4.60 -33.62
CA VAL A 210 6.80 -5.99 -33.58
C VAL A 210 7.87 -6.83 -34.26
N SER A 211 8.82 -7.35 -33.50
CA SER A 211 9.83 -8.31 -33.97
C SER A 211 9.34 -9.73 -33.80
#